data_AF-A0A535TJZ2-F1
#
_entry.id   AF-A0A535TJZ2-F1
#
_cell.length_a   1.000
_cell.length_b   1.000
_cell.length_c   1.000
_cell.angle_alpha   90.00
_cell.angle_beta   90.00
_cell.angle_gamma   90.00
#
_symmetry.space_group_name_H-M   'P 1'
#
loop_
_entity.id
_entity.type
_entity.pdbx_description
1 polymer ?
#
loop_
_entity_poly.entity_id
_entity_poly.type
_entity_poly.pdbx_seq_one_letter_code
_entity_poly.pdbx_strand_id
1 'polypeptide(L)'
;MLLNSFFAVTAVFLTYLFVTRYYGRFAGAVAGLLYAAAPVPLIYSRFIWQPNMMQPFVVLFFLALFRGVVDRRTGWLPLALLWLAILLQTHLTVLLLVIPLFMAVLFAPETVRWRDLGYSCLALLAVFFPYLLWELVTNFGDLAIIHSILLTQTCQHANACIDNTSWNIYLTFLGSHDPHQVSFTSNSLIHRFSTPLSWLATVLLYCVIAGLVTALALSLYWWRKSLRTARGIQVVGDGQASEMGVPKAARWRRWLSLMPPPAAAGLLLLCAWQLLPPLVMVRHTLPIFTHYLLVIIPGPFILVAIFLERLREWFSRSEDTLRLLARGLLYSVTVLMLLLQIVGGTALVLDDVRGRFNSKGLDFYFSDFHSIQNAFSELDRLAKQRHISRRRPMPTSPTHS
;
A
#
# COMPACT_ATOMS: atom_id res chain seq x y z
N MET A 1 13.99 11.15 -12.29
CA MET A 1 14.24 11.12 -10.83
C MET A 1 13.35 12.11 -10.10
N LEU A 2 13.38 13.42 -10.41
CA LEU A 2 12.59 14.46 -9.72
C LEU A 2 11.08 14.16 -9.60
N LEU A 3 10.43 13.71 -10.68
CA LEU A 3 9.00 13.39 -10.68
C LEU A 3 8.62 12.30 -9.66
N ASN A 4 9.42 11.23 -9.58
CA ASN A 4 9.13 10.12 -8.69
C ASN A 4 9.38 10.51 -7.22
N SER A 5 10.42 11.29 -6.95
CA SER A 5 10.67 11.86 -5.62
C SER A 5 9.53 12.81 -5.19
N PHE A 6 8.98 13.59 -6.11
CA PHE A 6 7.79 14.41 -5.85
C PHE A 6 6.57 13.56 -5.46
N PHE A 7 6.31 12.45 -6.17
CA PHE A 7 5.24 11.53 -5.80
C PHE A 7 5.45 10.88 -4.43
N ALA A 8 6.68 10.48 -4.11
CA ALA A 8 7.00 9.90 -2.80
C ALA A 8 6.77 10.90 -1.65
N VAL A 9 7.25 12.14 -1.79
CA VAL A 9 7.03 13.20 -0.78
C VAL A 9 5.53 13.51 -0.65
N THR A 10 4.82 13.56 -1.78
CA THR A 10 3.35 13.75 -1.78
C THR A 10 2.65 12.61 -1.06
N ALA A 11 3.07 11.35 -1.26
CA ALA A 11 2.50 10.19 -0.58
C ALA A 11 2.72 10.27 0.94
N VAL A 12 3.91 10.66 1.39
CA VAL A 12 4.21 10.89 2.83
C VAL A 12 3.30 11.96 3.42
N PHE A 13 3.17 13.10 2.73
CA PHE A 13 2.32 14.19 3.19
C PHE A 13 0.83 13.79 3.25
N LEU A 14 0.33 13.12 2.21
CA LEU A 14 -1.04 12.60 2.19
C LEU A 14 -1.26 11.55 3.27
N THR A 15 -0.27 10.72 3.57
CA THR A 15 -0.33 9.74 4.68
C THR A 15 -0.50 10.46 6.01
N TYR A 16 0.31 11.49 6.26
CA TYR A 16 0.19 12.32 7.46
C TYR A 16 -1.22 12.92 7.59
N LEU A 17 -1.75 13.51 6.50
CA LEU A 17 -3.09 14.12 6.50
C LEU A 17 -4.20 13.08 6.72
N PHE A 18 -4.14 11.96 6.00
CA PHE A 18 -5.10 10.88 6.11
C PHE A 18 -5.18 10.34 7.54
N VAL A 19 -4.04 9.98 8.11
CA VAL A 19 -4.01 9.40 9.46
C VAL A 19 -4.32 10.45 10.52
N THR A 20 -3.87 11.69 10.37
CA THR A 20 -4.22 12.79 11.29
C THR A 20 -5.73 13.01 11.35
N ARG A 21 -6.40 12.98 10.18
CA ARG A 21 -7.84 13.19 10.06
C ARG A 21 -8.67 12.13 10.78
N TYR A 22 -8.28 10.86 10.70
CA TYR A 22 -9.10 9.74 11.19
C TYR A 22 -8.61 9.12 12.51
N TYR A 23 -7.33 9.26 12.84
CA TYR A 23 -6.70 8.57 13.97
C TYR A 23 -5.87 9.49 14.89
N GLY A 24 -5.77 10.79 14.57
CA GLY A 24 -5.13 11.78 15.43
C GLY A 24 -3.71 12.18 15.01
N ARG A 25 -3.25 13.35 15.49
CA ARG A 25 -2.02 14.01 15.04
C ARG A 25 -0.75 13.21 15.31
N PHE A 26 -0.66 12.53 16.45
CA PHE A 26 0.49 11.70 16.79
C PHE A 26 0.56 10.47 15.88
N ALA A 27 -0.55 9.74 15.69
CA ALA A 27 -0.62 8.67 14.72
C ALA A 27 -0.19 9.14 13.32
N GLY A 28 -0.67 10.31 12.89
CA GLY A 28 -0.27 10.89 11.60
C GLY A 28 1.22 11.17 11.49
N ALA A 29 1.81 11.79 12.51
CA ALA A 29 3.24 12.07 12.54
C ALA A 29 4.08 10.78 12.51
N VAL A 30 3.72 9.79 13.33
CA VAL A 30 4.44 8.50 13.39
C VAL A 30 4.34 7.76 12.05
N ALA A 31 3.14 7.62 11.47
CA ALA A 31 2.95 6.92 10.20
C ALA A 31 3.72 7.61 9.07
N GLY A 32 3.63 8.94 8.97
CA GLY A 32 4.33 9.72 7.95
C GLY A 32 5.85 9.63 8.07
N LEU A 33 6.41 9.77 9.28
CA LEU A 33 7.85 9.75 9.49
C LEU A 33 8.45 8.35 9.28
N LEU A 34 7.79 7.29 9.76
CA LEU A 34 8.22 5.91 9.50
C LEU A 34 8.20 5.60 8.01
N TYR A 35 7.16 6.04 7.30
CA TYR A 35 7.06 5.85 5.86
C TYR A 35 8.15 6.63 5.11
N ALA A 36 8.39 7.89 5.47
CA ALA A 36 9.40 8.73 4.85
C ALA A 36 10.82 8.19 4.95
N ALA A 37 11.13 7.53 6.06
CA ALA A 37 12.45 6.96 6.34
C ALA A 37 12.59 5.50 5.92
N ALA A 38 11.53 4.87 5.39
CA ALA A 38 11.53 3.44 5.13
C ALA A 38 12.48 3.03 4.00
N PRO A 39 13.35 2.01 4.20
CA PRO A 39 14.37 1.62 3.23
C PRO A 39 13.83 1.32 1.82
N VAL A 40 12.80 0.47 1.73
CA VAL A 40 12.23 0.05 0.44
C VAL A 40 11.52 1.20 -0.29
N PRO A 41 10.60 1.96 0.33
CA PRO A 41 10.03 3.16 -0.29
C PRO A 41 11.07 4.18 -0.77
N LEU A 42 12.18 4.36 -0.03
CA LEU A 42 13.26 5.25 -0.45
C LEU A 42 13.96 4.76 -1.72
N ILE A 43 14.29 3.46 -1.84
CA ILE A 43 14.85 2.92 -3.08
C ILE A 43 13.90 3.13 -4.25
N TYR A 44 12.63 2.75 -4.09
CA TYR A 44 11.61 2.90 -5.13
C TYR A 44 11.29 4.36 -5.47
N SER A 45 11.71 5.35 -4.67
CA SER A 45 11.58 6.78 -4.99
C SER A 45 12.72 7.34 -5.88
N ARG A 46 13.81 6.59 -6.07
CA ARG A 46 15.07 7.08 -6.64
C ARG A 46 15.28 6.74 -8.12
N PHE A 47 14.45 5.89 -8.71
CA PHE A 47 14.50 5.57 -10.14
C PHE A 47 13.14 5.73 -10.81
N ILE A 48 13.12 5.88 -12.13
CA ILE A 48 11.89 6.03 -12.90
C ILE A 48 11.40 4.65 -13.31
N TRP A 49 10.22 4.27 -12.82
CA TRP A 49 9.56 3.04 -13.23
C TRP A 49 8.06 3.13 -12.96
N GLN A 50 7.23 2.46 -13.76
CA GLN A 50 5.78 2.61 -13.68
C GLN A 50 5.16 2.32 -12.30
N PRO A 51 5.57 1.27 -11.55
CA PRO A 51 4.98 0.99 -10.24
C PRO A 51 5.28 2.08 -9.20
N ASN A 52 6.40 2.80 -9.33
CA ASN A 52 6.84 3.77 -8.34
C ASN A 52 5.88 4.97 -8.24
N MET A 53 5.18 5.26 -9.34
CA MET A 53 4.24 6.37 -9.43
C MET A 53 2.94 6.12 -8.66
N MET A 54 2.67 4.89 -8.18
CA MET A 54 1.40 4.52 -7.54
C MET A 54 1.20 5.17 -6.16
N GLN A 55 2.28 5.48 -5.45
CA GLN A 55 2.30 5.76 -4.01
C GLN A 55 1.28 6.82 -3.53
N PRO A 56 1.20 8.04 -4.10
CA PRO A 56 0.24 9.03 -3.62
C PRO A 56 -1.20 8.66 -3.97
N PHE A 57 -1.42 7.98 -5.11
CA PHE A 57 -2.76 7.62 -5.58
C PHE A 57 -3.39 6.51 -4.74
N VAL A 58 -2.60 5.61 -4.15
CA VAL A 58 -3.10 4.63 -3.16
C VAL A 58 -3.69 5.36 -1.96
N VAL A 59 -3.01 6.38 -1.43
CA VAL A 59 -3.51 7.16 -0.28
C VAL A 59 -4.75 7.98 -0.65
N LEU A 60 -4.76 8.60 -1.84
CA LEU A 60 -5.94 9.32 -2.35
C LEU A 60 -7.16 8.39 -2.54
N PHE A 61 -6.93 7.17 -3.01
CA PHE A 61 -7.95 6.14 -3.09
C PHE A 61 -8.54 5.82 -1.71
N PHE A 62 -7.70 5.59 -0.68
CA PHE A 62 -8.19 5.36 0.68
C PHE A 62 -8.87 6.58 1.31
N LEU A 63 -8.41 7.81 1.03
CA LEU A 63 -9.10 9.04 1.42
C LEU A 63 -10.51 9.11 0.83
N ALA A 64 -10.68 8.71 -0.44
CA ALA A 64 -12.00 8.62 -1.07
C ALA A 64 -12.86 7.54 -0.40
N LEU A 65 -12.34 6.33 -0.16
CA LEU A 65 -13.09 5.28 0.53
C LEU A 65 -13.54 5.70 1.94
N PHE A 66 -12.64 6.33 2.71
CA PHE A 66 -12.94 6.80 4.06
C PHE A 66 -13.96 7.94 4.08
N ARG A 67 -13.97 8.81 3.07
CA ARG A 67 -15.02 9.81 2.90
C ARG A 67 -16.41 9.17 2.79
N GLY A 68 -16.52 8.05 2.09
CA GLY A 68 -17.77 7.31 1.96
C GLY A 68 -18.16 6.51 3.20
N VAL A 69 -17.19 5.79 3.77
CA VAL A 69 -17.43 4.77 4.80
C VAL A 69 -17.38 5.34 6.21
N VAL A 70 -16.43 6.23 6.50
CA VAL A 70 -16.21 6.81 7.82
C VAL A 70 -16.95 8.14 7.96
N ASP A 71 -16.73 9.07 7.03
CA ASP A 71 -17.39 10.39 7.07
C ASP A 71 -18.88 10.34 6.66
N ARG A 72 -19.32 9.22 6.10
CA ARG A 72 -20.68 8.99 5.58
C ARG A 72 -21.14 10.07 4.57
N ARG A 73 -20.21 10.56 3.74
CA ARG A 73 -20.48 11.57 2.71
C ARG A 73 -20.64 10.94 1.33
N THR A 74 -21.52 11.50 0.50
CA THR A 74 -21.74 11.08 -0.89
C THR A 74 -20.61 11.58 -1.83
N GLY A 75 -20.62 11.13 -3.09
CA GLY A 75 -19.66 11.58 -4.11
C GLY A 75 -18.25 11.00 -3.95
N TRP A 76 -18.10 9.98 -3.10
CA TRP A 76 -16.82 9.31 -2.88
C TRP A 76 -16.50 8.27 -3.96
N LEU A 77 -17.51 7.62 -4.54
CA LEU A 77 -17.33 6.55 -5.53
C LEU A 77 -16.67 7.03 -6.84
N PRO A 78 -17.03 8.20 -7.41
CA PRO A 78 -16.34 8.72 -8.59
C PRO A 78 -14.88 9.02 -8.32
N LEU A 79 -14.56 9.57 -7.15
CA LEU A 79 -13.18 9.84 -6.73
C LEU A 79 -12.40 8.54 -6.53
N ALA A 80 -12.99 7.54 -5.88
CA ALA A 80 -12.35 6.25 -5.68
C ALA A 80 -12.06 5.55 -7.02
N LEU A 81 -13.02 5.56 -7.96
CA LEU A 81 -12.84 4.95 -9.27
C LEU A 81 -11.88 5.74 -10.18
N LEU A 82 -11.85 7.08 -10.07
CA LEU A 82 -10.83 7.90 -10.74
C LEU A 82 -9.42 7.49 -10.29
N TRP A 83 -9.17 7.42 -8.99
CA TRP A 83 -7.86 7.04 -8.46
C TRP A 83 -7.52 5.59 -8.77
N LEU A 84 -8.49 4.67 -8.69
CA LEU A 84 -8.28 3.27 -9.08
C LEU A 84 -7.93 3.15 -10.57
N ALA A 85 -8.59 3.90 -11.45
CA ALA A 85 -8.30 3.90 -12.88
C ALA A 85 -6.90 4.42 -13.18
N ILE A 86 -6.48 5.51 -12.53
CA ILE A 86 -5.11 6.04 -12.63
C ILE A 86 -4.10 5.01 -12.13
N LEU A 87 -4.37 4.37 -10.98
CA LEU A 87 -3.50 3.34 -10.42
C LEU A 87 -3.38 2.13 -11.36
N LEU A 88 -4.45 1.71 -12.04
CA LEU A 88 -4.41 0.60 -12.99
C LEU A 88 -3.48 0.87 -14.19
N GLN A 89 -3.22 2.13 -14.53
CA GLN A 89 -2.22 2.49 -15.55
C GLN A 89 -0.78 2.23 -15.08
N THR A 90 -0.56 2.09 -13.77
CA THR A 90 0.79 1.90 -13.20
C THR A 90 1.19 0.44 -13.12
N HIS A 91 0.27 -0.43 -12.69
CA HIS A 91 0.55 -1.85 -12.50
C HIS A 91 -0.74 -2.67 -12.31
N LEU A 92 -0.78 -3.90 -12.81
CA LEU A 92 -1.97 -4.77 -12.75
C LEU A 92 -2.31 -5.21 -11.32
N THR A 93 -1.33 -5.34 -10.43
CA THR A 93 -1.55 -5.78 -9.03
C THR A 93 -2.44 -4.84 -8.21
N VAL A 94 -2.63 -3.61 -8.70
CA VAL A 94 -3.59 -2.65 -8.16
C VAL A 94 -5.03 -3.19 -8.18
N LEU A 95 -5.36 -4.16 -9.06
CA LEU A 95 -6.67 -4.83 -9.05
C LEU A 95 -7.04 -5.40 -7.67
N LEU A 96 -6.06 -5.70 -6.81
CA LEU A 96 -6.31 -6.13 -5.43
C LEU A 96 -7.02 -5.05 -4.58
N LEU A 97 -6.95 -3.77 -4.97
CA LEU A 97 -7.71 -2.67 -4.36
C LEU A 97 -9.21 -2.67 -4.69
N VAL A 98 -9.65 -3.51 -5.64
CA VAL A 98 -11.10 -3.77 -5.84
C VAL A 98 -11.72 -4.37 -4.57
N ILE A 99 -10.95 -5.10 -3.77
CA ILE A 99 -11.43 -5.69 -2.52
C ILE A 99 -11.87 -4.62 -1.51
N PRO A 100 -11.01 -3.66 -1.08
CA PRO A 100 -11.46 -2.57 -0.22
C PRO A 100 -12.51 -1.66 -0.87
N LEU A 101 -12.52 -1.49 -2.20
CA LEU A 101 -13.61 -0.78 -2.89
C LEU A 101 -14.95 -1.49 -2.71
N PHE A 102 -15.00 -2.80 -2.94
CA PHE A 102 -16.20 -3.62 -2.78
C PHE A 102 -16.69 -3.57 -1.33
N MET A 103 -15.79 -3.71 -0.36
CA MET A 103 -16.11 -3.56 1.06
C MET A 103 -16.67 -2.18 1.39
N ALA A 104 -16.16 -1.11 0.77
CA ALA A 104 -16.66 0.24 1.00
C ALA A 104 -18.10 0.42 0.48
N VAL A 105 -18.41 -0.11 -0.70
CA VAL A 105 -19.78 -0.13 -1.24
C VAL A 105 -20.70 -0.94 -0.33
N LEU A 106 -20.22 -2.08 0.17
CA LEU A 106 -20.97 -2.95 1.09
C LEU A 106 -21.26 -2.26 2.44
N PHE A 107 -20.26 -1.59 3.03
CA PHE A 107 -20.40 -0.98 4.36
C PHE A 107 -21.16 0.34 4.36
N ALA A 108 -21.27 1.02 3.22
CA ALA A 108 -21.91 2.33 3.10
C ALA A 108 -22.73 2.49 1.81
N PRO A 109 -23.70 1.63 1.51
CA PRO A 109 -24.45 1.76 0.26
C PRO A 109 -25.35 3.00 0.24
N GLU A 110 -25.78 3.52 1.40
CA GLU A 110 -26.60 4.74 1.48
C GLU A 110 -25.88 6.01 1.01
N THR A 111 -24.54 5.96 0.96
CA THR A 111 -23.72 7.08 0.48
C THR A 111 -23.45 7.01 -1.02
N VAL A 112 -23.86 5.92 -1.70
CA VAL A 112 -23.77 5.76 -3.15
C VAL A 112 -25.06 6.25 -3.79
N ARG A 113 -24.95 7.23 -4.70
CA ARG A 113 -26.10 7.76 -5.46
C ARG A 113 -26.04 7.34 -6.93
N TRP A 114 -27.19 7.29 -7.60
CA TRP A 114 -27.25 7.02 -9.04
C TRP A 114 -26.41 7.99 -9.87
N ARG A 115 -26.36 9.28 -9.48
CA ARG A 115 -25.47 10.27 -10.10
C ARG A 115 -23.99 9.92 -9.96
N ASP A 116 -23.62 9.27 -8.86
CA ASP A 116 -22.23 8.87 -8.61
C ASP A 116 -21.83 7.80 -9.61
N LEU A 117 -22.74 6.88 -9.99
CA LEU A 117 -22.46 5.90 -11.05
C LEU A 117 -22.18 6.57 -12.39
N GLY A 118 -22.96 7.60 -12.77
CA GLY A 118 -22.71 8.37 -13.99
C GLY A 118 -21.35 9.07 -13.99
N TYR A 119 -20.99 9.74 -12.89
CA TYR A 119 -19.68 10.38 -12.75
C TYR A 119 -18.54 9.37 -12.68
N SER A 120 -18.76 8.19 -12.09
CA SER A 120 -17.81 7.09 -12.09
C SER A 120 -17.57 6.56 -13.50
N CYS A 121 -18.62 6.34 -14.30
CA CYS A 121 -18.48 5.97 -15.71
C CYS A 121 -17.70 7.03 -16.48
N LEU A 122 -18.01 8.32 -16.27
CA LEU A 122 -17.29 9.42 -16.92
C LEU A 122 -15.81 9.45 -16.52
N ALA A 123 -15.48 9.23 -15.24
CA ALA A 123 -14.11 9.18 -14.76
C ALA A 123 -13.32 8.01 -15.36
N LEU A 124 -13.92 6.81 -15.40
CA LEU A 124 -13.33 5.64 -16.04
C LEU A 124 -13.10 5.88 -17.53
N LEU A 125 -14.12 6.38 -18.23
CA LEU A 125 -14.02 6.72 -19.64
C LEU A 125 -12.92 7.75 -19.87
N ALA A 126 -12.86 8.83 -19.09
CA ALA A 126 -11.83 9.86 -19.26
C ALA A 126 -10.40 9.31 -19.14
N VAL A 127 -10.15 8.41 -18.19
CA VAL A 127 -8.82 7.81 -17.98
C VAL A 127 -8.50 6.76 -19.05
N PHE A 128 -9.45 5.88 -19.37
CA PHE A 128 -9.24 4.79 -20.33
C PHE A 128 -9.51 5.18 -21.79
N PHE A 129 -10.02 6.37 -22.07
CA PHE A 129 -10.40 6.80 -23.42
C PHE A 129 -9.29 6.60 -24.45
N PRO A 130 -8.02 6.99 -24.20
CA PRO A 130 -6.95 6.78 -25.19
C PRO A 130 -6.74 5.29 -25.51
N TYR A 131 -6.79 4.43 -24.48
CA TYR A 131 -6.63 2.98 -24.65
C TYR A 131 -7.85 2.35 -25.36
N LEU A 132 -9.06 2.76 -25.00
CA LEU A 132 -10.28 2.30 -25.66
C LEU A 132 -10.32 2.72 -27.13
N LEU A 133 -9.88 3.94 -27.45
CA LEU A 133 -9.76 4.41 -28.83
C LEU A 133 -8.73 3.57 -29.60
N TRP A 134 -7.59 3.27 -28.97
CA TRP A 134 -6.59 2.37 -29.56
C TRP A 134 -7.17 0.99 -29.87
N GLU A 135 -7.84 0.36 -28.90
CA GLU A 135 -8.50 -0.94 -29.10
C GLU A 135 -9.55 -0.90 -30.22
N LEU A 136 -10.34 0.17 -30.31
CA LEU A 136 -11.32 0.33 -31.40
C LEU A 136 -10.65 0.41 -32.78
N VAL A 137 -9.53 1.14 -32.89
CA VAL A 137 -8.79 1.28 -34.15
C VAL A 137 -8.07 -0.01 -34.54
N THR A 138 -7.60 -0.80 -33.56
CA THR A 138 -6.91 -2.07 -33.78
C THR A 138 -7.86 -3.28 -33.87
N ASN A 139 -9.19 -3.06 -33.83
CA ASN A 139 -10.20 -4.12 -33.77
C ASN A 139 -9.99 -5.10 -32.61
N PHE A 140 -9.71 -4.55 -31.42
CA PHE A 140 -9.49 -5.26 -30.17
C PHE A 140 -8.30 -6.23 -30.22
N GLY A 141 -7.22 -5.81 -30.87
CA GLY A 141 -6.03 -6.62 -31.09
C GLY A 141 -5.40 -7.13 -29.79
N ASP A 142 -5.28 -6.28 -28.76
CA ASP A 142 -4.69 -6.68 -27.48
C ASP A 142 -5.57 -7.72 -26.77
N LEU A 143 -6.89 -7.55 -26.80
CA LEU A 143 -7.83 -8.54 -26.23
C LEU A 143 -7.76 -9.88 -26.98
N ALA A 144 -7.61 -9.87 -28.29
CA ALA A 144 -7.45 -11.09 -29.08
C ALA A 144 -6.15 -11.84 -28.72
N ILE A 145 -5.06 -11.10 -28.47
CA ILE A 145 -3.78 -11.66 -28.00
C ILE A 145 -3.91 -12.22 -26.58
N ILE A 146 -4.53 -11.48 -25.65
CA ILE A 146 -4.74 -11.97 -24.28
C ILE A 146 -5.61 -13.24 -24.30
N HIS A 147 -6.67 -13.25 -25.11
CA HIS A 147 -7.54 -14.41 -25.26
C HIS A 147 -6.79 -15.61 -25.84
N SER A 148 -5.96 -15.41 -26.87
CA SER A 148 -5.14 -16.49 -27.44
C SER A 148 -4.11 -16.99 -26.43
N ILE A 149 -3.41 -16.11 -25.71
CA ILE A 149 -2.49 -16.49 -24.63
C ILE A 149 -3.24 -17.25 -23.54
N LEU A 150 -4.40 -16.79 -23.09
CA LEU A 150 -5.18 -17.48 -22.06
C LEU A 150 -5.59 -18.88 -22.52
N LEU A 151 -6.05 -19.04 -23.76
CA LEU A 151 -6.43 -20.35 -24.31
C LEU A 151 -5.22 -21.27 -24.58
N THR A 152 -4.04 -20.70 -24.90
CA THR A 152 -2.84 -21.48 -25.25
C THR A 152 -1.99 -21.81 -24.02
N GLN A 153 -1.88 -20.89 -23.05
CA GLN A 153 -1.06 -21.03 -21.84
C GLN A 153 -1.81 -21.62 -20.64
N THR A 154 -3.15 -21.68 -20.63
CA THR A 154 -3.87 -22.42 -19.57
C THR A 154 -3.58 -23.93 -19.57
N CYS A 155 -2.88 -24.45 -20.58
CA CYS A 155 -2.53 -25.87 -20.70
C CYS A 155 -1.02 -26.22 -20.63
N GLN A 156 -0.09 -25.27 -20.50
CA GLN A 156 1.34 -25.59 -20.62
C GLN A 156 2.21 -24.99 -19.48
N HIS A 157 2.49 -25.84 -18.49
CA HIS A 157 3.78 -25.93 -17.76
C HIS A 157 4.15 -24.96 -16.62
N ALA A 158 3.20 -24.36 -15.90
CA ALA A 158 3.52 -23.72 -14.62
C ALA A 158 2.62 -24.27 -13.50
N ASN A 159 3.18 -25.16 -12.67
CA ASN A 159 2.51 -25.66 -11.49
C ASN A 159 2.37 -24.50 -10.49
N ALA A 160 1.15 -24.23 -10.02
CA ALA A 160 0.96 -23.24 -8.96
C ALA A 160 1.71 -23.69 -7.70
N CYS A 161 2.58 -22.84 -7.17
CA CYS A 161 3.24 -23.04 -5.89
C CYS A 161 2.45 -22.35 -4.77
N ILE A 162 2.67 -22.85 -3.55
CA ILE A 162 2.17 -22.27 -2.31
C ILE A 162 3.40 -22.05 -1.42
N ASP A 163 3.74 -20.79 -1.17
CA ASP A 163 4.89 -20.44 -0.33
C ASP A 163 4.65 -19.12 0.42
N ASN A 164 5.67 -18.68 1.17
CA ASN A 164 5.63 -17.47 1.99
C ASN A 164 6.31 -16.26 1.33
N THR A 165 6.55 -16.29 0.01
CA THR A 165 7.30 -15.23 -0.71
C THR A 165 6.63 -13.86 -0.56
N SER A 166 5.30 -13.79 -0.70
CA SER A 166 4.55 -12.53 -0.51
C SER A 166 4.70 -11.96 0.90
N TRP A 167 4.76 -12.83 1.93
CA TRP A 167 4.98 -12.41 3.31
C TRP A 167 6.40 -11.95 3.56
N ASN A 168 7.40 -12.64 3.01
CA ASN A 168 8.79 -12.21 3.12
C ASN A 168 8.98 -10.82 2.50
N ILE A 169 8.37 -10.57 1.33
CA ILE A 169 8.34 -9.24 0.72
C ILE A 169 7.65 -8.22 1.61
N TYR A 170 6.51 -8.55 2.23
CA TYR A 170 5.83 -7.66 3.19
C TYR A 170 6.79 -7.18 4.30
N LEU A 171 7.58 -8.11 4.85
CA LEU A 171 8.53 -7.81 5.93
C LEU A 171 9.65 -6.86 5.47
N THR A 172 10.09 -6.95 4.21
CA THR A 172 11.13 -6.04 3.69
C THR A 172 10.74 -4.56 3.78
N PHE A 173 9.45 -4.22 3.67
CA PHE A 173 8.99 -2.85 3.82
C PHE A 173 9.17 -2.30 5.25
N LEU A 174 9.23 -3.17 6.25
CA LEU A 174 9.49 -2.80 7.65
C LEU A 174 10.99 -2.63 7.94
N GLY A 175 11.86 -2.84 6.96
CA GLY A 175 13.32 -2.75 7.12
C GLY A 175 14.00 -4.07 7.47
N SER A 176 13.29 -5.20 7.43
CA SER A 176 13.97 -6.51 7.49
C SER A 176 14.68 -6.74 6.17
N HIS A 177 15.98 -6.54 6.16
CA HIS A 177 16.79 -6.96 5.03
C HIS A 177 16.93 -8.48 5.13
N ASP A 178 16.57 -9.21 4.08
CA ASP A 178 16.98 -10.61 4.01
C ASP A 178 18.52 -10.61 3.86
N PRO A 179 19.28 -11.08 4.87
CA PRO A 179 20.73 -11.11 4.82
C PRO A 179 21.26 -11.97 3.66
N HIS A 180 20.43 -12.87 3.13
CA HIS A 180 20.78 -13.79 2.05
C HIS A 180 20.52 -13.21 0.66
N GLN A 181 19.66 -12.19 0.55
CA GLN A 181 19.38 -11.51 -0.72
C GLN A 181 20.36 -10.38 -1.03
N VAL A 182 21.14 -9.92 -0.07
CA VAL A 182 22.04 -8.77 -0.31
C VAL A 182 23.46 -9.11 0.06
N SER A 183 24.29 -9.39 -0.94
CA SER A 183 25.73 -9.49 -0.75
C SER A 183 26.30 -8.10 -0.51
N PHE A 184 26.41 -7.70 0.75
CA PHE A 184 27.06 -6.46 1.14
C PHE A 184 28.58 -6.57 0.97
N THR A 185 29.20 -5.53 0.43
CA THR A 185 30.65 -5.40 0.53
C THR A 185 31.04 -5.19 2.01
N SER A 186 32.23 -5.63 2.42
CA SER A 186 32.73 -5.50 3.81
C SER A 186 32.75 -4.05 4.35
N ASN A 187 32.65 -3.05 3.46
CA ASN A 187 32.62 -1.62 3.77
C ASN A 187 31.23 -0.97 3.74
N SER A 188 30.15 -1.74 3.61
CA SER A 188 28.77 -1.25 3.65
C SER A 188 28.41 -0.67 5.02
N LEU A 189 27.80 0.52 5.04
CA LEU A 189 27.26 1.15 6.25
C LEU A 189 26.05 0.37 6.78
N ILE A 190 25.19 -0.14 5.91
CA ILE A 190 24.01 -0.88 6.34
C ILE A 190 24.37 -2.19 7.03
N HIS A 191 25.48 -2.82 6.61
CA HIS A 191 26.00 -4.00 7.28
C HIS A 191 26.46 -3.69 8.72
N ARG A 192 27.04 -2.51 8.97
CA ARG A 192 27.43 -2.08 10.33
C ARG A 192 26.24 -1.90 11.26
N PHE A 193 25.09 -1.49 10.73
CA PHE A 193 23.85 -1.33 11.47
C PHE A 193 22.89 -2.53 11.32
N SER A 194 23.35 -3.65 10.75
CA SER A 194 22.49 -4.80 10.44
C SER A 194 21.76 -5.35 11.67
N THR A 195 22.46 -5.51 12.79
CA THR A 195 21.87 -5.97 14.06
C THR A 195 20.80 -5.01 14.59
N PRO A 196 21.07 -3.72 14.88
CA PRO A 196 20.02 -2.83 15.39
C PRO A 196 18.84 -2.66 14.41
N LEU A 197 19.08 -2.73 13.09
CA LEU A 197 18.03 -2.66 12.08
C LEU A 197 17.17 -3.94 12.02
N SER A 198 17.74 -5.13 12.28
CA SER A 198 16.96 -6.36 12.35
C SER A 198 16.06 -6.39 13.60
N TRP A 199 16.55 -5.88 14.73
CA TRP A 199 15.73 -5.64 15.92
C TRP A 199 14.60 -4.66 15.63
N LEU A 200 14.89 -3.53 14.96
CA LEU A 200 13.88 -2.56 14.56
C LEU A 200 12.78 -3.21 13.70
N ALA A 201 13.16 -3.96 12.67
CA ALA A 201 12.21 -4.63 11.79
C ALA A 201 11.32 -5.62 12.55
N THR A 202 11.90 -6.35 13.51
CA THR A 202 11.18 -7.27 14.40
C THR A 202 10.20 -6.53 15.31
N VAL A 203 10.62 -5.42 15.91
CA VAL A 203 9.75 -4.55 16.72
C VAL A 203 8.61 -3.99 15.87
N LEU A 204 8.90 -3.48 14.68
CA LEU A 204 7.89 -2.98 13.75
C LEU A 204 6.91 -4.08 13.33
N LEU A 205 7.37 -5.30 13.07
CA LEU A 205 6.52 -6.45 12.79
C LEU A 205 5.55 -6.71 13.95
N TYR A 206 6.06 -6.79 15.19
CA TYR A 206 5.19 -6.96 16.35
C TYR A 206 4.22 -5.79 16.51
N CYS A 207 4.63 -4.55 16.24
CA CYS A 207 3.72 -3.41 16.24
C CYS A 207 2.65 -3.48 15.13
N VAL A 208 2.99 -3.99 13.94
CA VAL A 208 2.00 -4.23 12.86
C VAL A 208 1.00 -5.28 13.28
N ILE A 209 1.46 -6.41 13.83
CA ILE A 209 0.58 -7.47 14.34
C ILE A 209 -0.31 -6.94 15.46
N ALA A 210 0.27 -6.21 16.44
CA ALA A 210 -0.48 -5.59 17.52
C ALA A 210 -1.48 -4.55 16.98
N GLY A 211 -1.12 -3.80 15.93
CA GLY A 211 -2.01 -2.87 15.22
C GLY A 211 -3.18 -3.56 14.54
N LEU A 212 -2.94 -4.67 13.85
CA LEU A 212 -3.98 -5.52 13.26
C LEU A 212 -4.92 -6.07 14.32
N VAL A 213 -4.37 -6.66 15.39
CA VAL A 213 -5.15 -7.19 16.51
C VAL A 213 -5.99 -6.08 17.15
N THR A 214 -5.40 -4.91 17.38
CA THR A 214 -6.10 -3.75 17.94
C THR A 214 -7.23 -3.27 17.02
N ALA A 215 -6.96 -3.14 15.72
CA ALA A 215 -7.94 -2.73 14.73
C ALA A 215 -9.11 -3.73 14.63
N LEU A 216 -8.82 -5.03 14.59
CA LEU A 216 -9.84 -6.09 14.56
C LEU A 216 -10.64 -6.15 15.87
N ALA A 217 -9.98 -6.05 17.03
CA ALA A 217 -10.63 -6.07 18.33
C ALA A 217 -11.58 -4.87 18.51
N LEU A 218 -11.14 -3.66 18.15
CA LEU A 218 -11.98 -2.46 18.18
C LEU A 218 -13.13 -2.54 17.20
N SER A 219 -12.87 -3.04 15.98
CA SER A 219 -13.90 -3.25 14.97
C SER A 219 -14.98 -4.21 15.48
N LEU A 220 -14.57 -5.36 16.03
CA LEU A 220 -15.48 -6.35 16.58
C LEU A 220 -16.24 -5.81 17.80
N TYR A 221 -15.56 -5.09 18.69
CA TYR A 221 -16.18 -4.50 19.87
C TYR A 221 -17.28 -3.50 19.49
N TRP A 222 -16.98 -2.54 18.62
CA TRP A 222 -17.96 -1.54 18.18
C TRP A 222 -19.06 -2.13 17.31
N TRP A 223 -18.73 -3.10 16.46
CA TRP A 223 -19.74 -3.79 15.65
C TRP A 223 -20.69 -4.60 16.53
N ARG A 224 -20.19 -5.40 17.49
CA ARG A 224 -21.04 -6.13 18.45
C ARG A 224 -21.91 -5.19 19.27
N LYS A 225 -21.38 -4.04 19.72
CA LYS A 225 -22.16 -3.02 20.42
C LYS A 225 -23.30 -2.50 19.55
N SER A 226 -23.02 -2.16 18.29
CA SER A 226 -24.02 -1.71 17.31
C SER A 226 -25.12 -2.76 17.08
N LEU A 227 -24.75 -4.03 16.91
CA LEU A 227 -25.70 -5.13 16.72
C LEU A 227 -26.62 -5.34 17.93
N ARG A 228 -26.09 -5.19 19.16
CA ARG A 228 -26.90 -5.29 20.39
C ARG A 228 -27.93 -4.17 20.47
N THR A 229 -27.52 -2.93 20.15
CA THR A 229 -28.43 -1.78 20.09
C THR A 229 -29.51 -1.99 19.03
N ALA A 230 -29.14 -2.46 17.83
CA ALA A 230 -30.09 -2.74 16.76
C ALA A 230 -31.11 -3.83 17.14
N ARG A 231 -30.67 -4.93 17.77
CA ARG A 231 -31.56 -6.00 18.25
C ARG A 231 -32.52 -5.51 19.33
N GLY A 232 -32.05 -4.69 20.28
CA GLY A 232 -32.91 -4.10 21.31
C GLY A 232 -34.05 -3.26 20.71
N ILE A 233 -33.75 -2.46 19.68
CA ILE A 233 -34.75 -1.67 18.95
C ILE A 233 -35.73 -2.57 18.18
N GLN A 234 -35.26 -3.67 17.57
CA GLN A 234 -36.12 -4.61 16.85
C GLN A 234 -37.12 -5.34 17.76
N VAL A 235 -36.71 -5.80 18.94
CA VAL A 235 -37.62 -6.50 19.88
C VAL A 235 -38.79 -5.60 20.30
N VAL A 236 -38.56 -4.30 20.45
CA VAL A 236 -39.63 -3.32 20.76
C VAL A 236 -40.55 -3.08 19.55
N GLY A 237 -40.00 -3.07 18.33
CA GLY A 237 -40.76 -2.82 17.09
C GLY A 237 -41.57 -4.02 16.58
N ASP A 238 -41.06 -5.24 16.73
CA ASP A 238 -41.74 -6.46 16.28
C ASP A 238 -42.99 -6.77 17.11
N GLY A 239 -43.06 -6.29 18.37
CA GLY A 239 -44.26 -6.35 19.20
C GLY A 239 -45.45 -5.53 18.68
N GLN A 240 -45.23 -4.62 17.71
CA GLN A 240 -46.27 -3.79 17.10
C GLN A 240 -46.57 -4.12 15.63
N ALA A 241 -45.76 -4.94 14.96
CA ALA A 241 -45.77 -5.11 13.50
C ALA A 241 -46.29 -6.48 13.01
N SER A 242 -47.10 -7.18 13.82
CA SER A 242 -47.40 -8.61 13.61
C SER A 242 -48.35 -8.97 12.45
N GLU A 243 -48.93 -8.04 11.69
CA GLU A 243 -50.01 -8.41 10.75
C GLU A 243 -49.86 -8.00 9.28
N MET A 244 -48.78 -7.33 8.87
CA MET A 244 -48.57 -7.02 7.44
C MET A 244 -47.13 -7.35 7.01
N GLY A 245 -47.00 -8.14 5.94
CA GLY A 245 -45.73 -8.64 5.41
C GLY A 245 -44.65 -7.56 5.34
N VAL A 246 -43.42 -7.92 5.77
CA VAL A 246 -42.30 -6.97 5.94
C VAL A 246 -41.96 -6.29 4.61
N PRO A 247 -42.16 -4.96 4.46
CA PRO A 247 -41.89 -4.25 3.23
C PRO A 247 -40.42 -4.36 2.80
N LYS A 248 -40.12 -4.29 1.50
CA LYS A 248 -38.73 -4.26 0.97
C LYS A 248 -37.85 -3.22 1.69
N ALA A 249 -38.41 -2.07 2.04
CA ALA A 249 -37.73 -1.01 2.78
C ALA A 249 -37.34 -1.42 4.22
N ALA A 250 -38.13 -2.27 4.89
CA ALA A 250 -37.80 -2.79 6.21
C ALA A 250 -36.70 -3.86 6.13
N ARG A 251 -36.70 -4.71 5.09
CA ARG A 251 -35.60 -5.65 4.82
C ARG A 251 -34.27 -4.93 4.55
N TRP A 252 -34.31 -3.86 3.76
CA TRP A 252 -33.14 -3.02 3.47
C TRP A 252 -32.59 -2.36 4.74
N ARG A 253 -33.45 -1.74 5.56
CA ARG A 253 -33.06 -1.16 6.86
C ARG A 253 -32.48 -2.20 7.82
N ARG A 254 -33.04 -3.40 7.84
CA ARG A 254 -32.49 -4.52 8.62
C ARG A 254 -31.09 -4.88 8.14
N TRP A 255 -30.86 -4.99 6.83
CA TRP A 255 -29.54 -5.28 6.29
C TRP A 255 -28.51 -4.19 6.66
N LEU A 256 -28.90 -2.91 6.56
CA LEU A 256 -28.05 -1.79 6.97
C LEU A 256 -27.68 -1.82 8.46
N SER A 257 -28.61 -2.24 9.33
CA SER A 257 -28.33 -2.41 10.75
C SER A 257 -27.31 -3.51 11.08
N LEU A 258 -27.05 -4.42 10.13
CA LEU A 258 -26.02 -5.45 10.25
C LEU A 258 -24.64 -4.94 9.86
N MET A 259 -24.54 -3.83 9.12
CA MET A 259 -23.27 -3.28 8.66
C MET A 259 -22.47 -2.67 9.83
N PRO A 260 -21.12 -2.69 9.76
CA PRO A 260 -20.28 -2.13 10.81
C PRO A 260 -20.49 -0.62 10.95
N PRO A 261 -20.44 -0.07 12.18
CA PRO A 261 -20.47 1.39 12.38
C PRO A 261 -19.25 2.04 11.71
N PRO A 262 -19.31 3.35 11.37
CA PRO A 262 -18.30 4.02 10.53
C PRO A 262 -16.85 3.79 10.98
N ALA A 263 -16.60 3.89 12.30
CA ALA A 263 -15.26 3.75 12.85
C ALA A 263 -14.74 2.30 12.81
N ALA A 264 -15.62 1.28 12.95
CA ALA A 264 -15.26 -0.12 12.75
C ALA A 264 -15.04 -0.43 11.26
N ALA A 265 -15.87 0.12 10.38
CA ALA A 265 -15.78 -0.09 8.94
C ALA A 265 -14.44 0.43 8.38
N GLY A 266 -13.96 1.59 8.82
CA GLY A 266 -12.65 2.13 8.43
C GLY A 266 -11.49 1.23 8.86
N LEU A 267 -11.52 0.71 10.09
CA LEU A 267 -10.50 -0.22 10.59
C LEU A 267 -10.51 -1.56 9.82
N LEU A 268 -11.71 -2.11 9.52
CA LEU A 268 -11.84 -3.32 8.70
C LEU A 268 -11.29 -3.12 7.28
N LEU A 269 -11.49 -1.95 6.68
CA LEU A 269 -10.88 -1.62 5.38
C LEU A 269 -9.35 -1.65 5.44
N LEU A 270 -8.75 -1.08 6.48
CA LEU A 270 -7.29 -1.11 6.66
C LEU A 270 -6.78 -2.54 6.88
N CYS A 271 -7.46 -3.35 7.69
CA CYS A 271 -7.09 -4.76 7.88
C CYS A 271 -7.17 -5.55 6.57
N ALA A 272 -8.25 -5.39 5.81
CA ALA A 272 -8.43 -6.06 4.52
C ALA A 272 -7.37 -5.64 3.50
N TRP A 273 -7.06 -4.33 3.43
CA TRP A 273 -6.00 -3.80 2.57
C TRP A 273 -4.62 -4.39 2.88
N GLN A 274 -4.34 -4.67 4.15
CA GLN A 274 -3.01 -5.16 4.56
C GLN A 274 -2.89 -6.69 4.49
N LEU A 275 -3.98 -7.43 4.74
CA LEU A 275 -3.94 -8.88 4.81
C LEU A 275 -4.26 -9.54 3.47
N LEU A 276 -5.23 -9.02 2.71
CA LEU A 276 -5.76 -9.73 1.55
C LEU A 276 -4.80 -9.73 0.35
N PRO A 277 -4.10 -8.63 -0.02
CA PRO A 277 -3.16 -8.66 -1.13
C PRO A 277 -2.06 -9.74 -0.97
N PRO A 278 -1.26 -9.78 0.11
CA PRO A 278 -0.26 -10.84 0.29
C PRO A 278 -0.89 -12.24 0.42
N LEU A 279 -2.08 -12.36 1.04
CA LEU A 279 -2.79 -13.65 1.17
C LEU A 279 -3.23 -14.21 -0.18
N VAL A 280 -3.78 -13.37 -1.06
CA VAL A 280 -4.18 -13.77 -2.43
C VAL A 280 -2.96 -14.26 -3.22
N MET A 281 -1.78 -13.69 -2.95
CA MET A 281 -0.55 -14.04 -3.63
C MET A 281 0.17 -15.26 -3.03
N VAL A 282 -0.28 -15.81 -1.89
CA VAL A 282 0.32 -17.05 -1.31
C VAL A 282 0.32 -18.20 -2.31
N ARG A 283 -0.77 -18.34 -3.09
CA ARG A 283 -0.85 -19.28 -4.20
C ARG A 283 -0.61 -18.55 -5.51
N HIS A 284 0.48 -18.85 -6.19
CA HIS A 284 0.84 -18.17 -7.44
C HIS A 284 1.49 -19.14 -8.43
N THR A 285 1.43 -18.75 -9.70
CA THR A 285 2.02 -19.50 -10.82
C THR A 285 3.21 -18.76 -11.43
N LEU A 286 3.28 -17.44 -11.20
CA LEU A 286 4.36 -16.56 -11.65
C LEU A 286 5.14 -16.05 -10.45
N PRO A 287 6.46 -15.87 -10.56
CA PRO A 287 7.28 -15.34 -9.47
C PRO A 287 6.75 -14.00 -8.97
N ILE A 288 6.75 -13.84 -7.65
CA ILE A 288 6.30 -12.62 -6.99
C ILE A 288 7.51 -11.72 -6.74
N PHE A 289 7.40 -10.49 -7.20
CA PHE A 289 8.43 -9.48 -6.99
C PHE A 289 8.00 -8.40 -6.01
N THR A 290 8.97 -7.73 -5.39
CA THR A 290 8.74 -6.69 -4.37
C THR A 290 7.79 -5.58 -4.82
N HIS A 291 7.89 -5.16 -6.09
CA HIS A 291 7.06 -4.10 -6.64
C HIS A 291 5.58 -4.43 -6.76
N TYR A 292 5.21 -5.72 -6.74
CA TYR A 292 3.81 -6.14 -6.77
C TYR A 292 3.05 -5.72 -5.50
N LEU A 293 3.75 -5.67 -4.38
CA LEU A 293 3.19 -5.30 -3.07
C LEU A 293 3.36 -3.83 -2.72
N LEU A 294 3.89 -2.96 -3.60
CA LEU A 294 3.89 -1.51 -3.36
C LEU A 294 2.49 -0.94 -3.12
N VAL A 295 1.45 -1.63 -3.61
CA VAL A 295 0.03 -1.32 -3.42
C VAL A 295 -0.41 -1.30 -1.95
N ILE A 296 0.32 -1.95 -1.04
CA ILE A 296 -0.02 -2.00 0.39
C ILE A 296 0.60 -0.86 1.20
N ILE A 297 1.57 -0.13 0.62
CA ILE A 297 2.26 0.97 1.28
C ILE A 297 1.41 2.24 1.14
N PRO A 298 1.23 3.05 2.21
CA PRO A 298 1.93 3.08 3.51
C PRO A 298 1.29 2.26 4.66
N GLY A 299 0.34 1.36 4.38
CA GLY A 299 -0.52 0.78 5.40
C GLY A 299 0.15 0.06 6.60
N PRO A 300 1.33 -0.59 6.49
CA PRO A 300 1.99 -1.15 7.67
C PRO A 300 2.33 -0.07 8.71
N PHE A 301 2.82 1.10 8.27
CA PHE A 301 3.15 2.22 9.14
C PHE A 301 1.91 2.86 9.76
N ILE A 302 0.78 2.83 9.06
CA ILE A 302 -0.52 3.27 9.59
C ILE A 302 -0.95 2.34 10.74
N LEU A 303 -0.81 1.02 10.60
CA LEU A 303 -1.14 0.07 11.65
C LEU A 303 -0.27 0.24 12.90
N VAL A 304 1.05 0.43 12.71
CA VAL A 304 1.97 0.77 13.82
C VAL A 304 1.51 2.04 14.54
N ALA A 305 1.19 3.08 13.78
CA ALA A 305 0.74 4.36 14.34
C ALA A 305 -0.59 4.24 15.11
N ILE A 306 -1.56 3.49 14.58
CA ILE A 306 -2.83 3.23 15.27
C ILE A 306 -2.59 2.52 16.60
N PHE A 307 -1.72 1.50 16.63
CA PHE A 307 -1.36 0.79 17.86
C PHE A 307 -0.74 1.73 18.90
N LEU A 308 0.26 2.52 18.51
CA LEU A 308 0.95 3.45 19.41
C LEU A 308 0.01 4.56 19.92
N GLU A 309 -0.90 5.06 19.08
CA GLU A 309 -1.95 6.01 19.49
C GLU A 309 -2.86 5.39 20.56
N ARG A 310 -3.29 4.13 20.39
CA ARG A 310 -4.14 3.46 21.37
C ARG A 310 -3.41 3.24 22.70
N LEU A 311 -2.13 2.87 22.67
CA LEU A 311 -1.31 2.79 23.89
C LEU A 311 -1.18 4.15 24.58
N ARG A 312 -0.92 5.21 23.80
CA ARG A 312 -0.83 6.58 24.33
C ARG A 312 -2.11 7.00 25.03
N GLU A 313 -3.25 6.79 24.38
CA GLU A 313 -4.58 7.08 24.96
C GLU A 313 -4.84 6.27 26.23
N TRP A 314 -4.43 4.99 26.27
CA TRP A 314 -4.62 4.14 27.44
C TRP A 314 -3.80 4.62 28.63
N PHE A 315 -2.53 4.95 28.43
CA PHE A 315 -1.66 5.49 29.48
C PHE A 315 -2.09 6.89 29.94
N SER A 316 -2.76 7.68 29.10
CA SER A 316 -3.28 9.00 29.50
C SER A 316 -4.58 8.96 30.30
N ARG A 317 -5.16 7.78 30.60
CA ARG A 317 -6.43 7.69 31.35
C ARG A 317 -6.32 7.91 32.86
N SER A 318 -5.12 7.85 33.42
CA SER A 318 -4.86 8.10 34.84
C SER A 318 -3.46 8.70 35.00
N GLU A 319 -3.27 9.50 36.04
CA GLU A 319 -2.01 10.18 36.34
C GLU A 319 -1.09 9.39 37.29
N ASP A 320 -1.38 8.11 37.52
CA ASP A 320 -0.54 7.24 38.33
C ASP A 320 0.92 7.23 37.85
N THR A 321 1.87 7.28 38.77
CA THR A 321 3.32 7.33 38.48
C THR A 321 3.76 6.27 37.48
N LEU A 322 3.22 5.04 37.59
CA LEU A 322 3.50 3.96 36.66
C LEU A 322 3.08 4.26 35.22
N ARG A 323 1.91 4.91 35.03
CA ARG A 323 1.41 5.27 33.69
C ARG A 323 2.14 6.47 33.11
N LEU A 324 2.57 7.41 33.95
CA LEU A 324 3.46 8.50 33.53
C LEU A 324 4.80 7.96 33.03
N LEU A 325 5.41 7.02 33.76
CA LEU A 325 6.64 6.33 33.33
C LEU A 325 6.42 5.52 32.04
N ALA A 326 5.31 4.77 31.93
CA ALA A 326 4.96 4.02 30.73
C ALA A 326 4.77 4.93 29.51
N ARG A 327 4.17 6.12 29.69
CA ARG A 327 4.02 7.13 28.65
C ARG A 327 5.36 7.71 28.21
N GLY A 328 6.26 8.00 29.16
CA GLY A 328 7.63 8.42 28.87
C GLY A 328 8.38 7.37 28.06
N LEU A 329 8.30 6.10 28.48
CA LEU A 329 8.90 4.98 27.77
C LEU A 329 8.33 4.83 26.35
N LEU A 330 7.02 4.94 26.17
CA LEU A 330 6.37 4.87 24.86
C LEU A 330 6.93 5.93 23.90
N TYR A 331 7.09 7.18 24.35
CA TYR A 331 7.67 8.23 23.53
C TYR A 331 9.15 7.97 23.23
N SER A 332 9.95 7.55 24.21
CA SER A 332 11.36 7.22 24.01
C SER A 332 11.54 6.08 22.99
N VAL A 333 10.74 5.02 23.10
CA VAL A 333 10.76 3.89 22.14
C VAL A 333 10.33 4.36 20.75
N THR A 334 9.27 5.17 20.66
CA THR A 334 8.81 5.73 19.37
C THR A 334 9.91 6.57 18.71
N VAL A 335 10.57 7.45 19.47
CA VAL A 335 11.69 8.27 18.96
C VAL A 335 12.85 7.39 18.52
N LEU A 336 13.23 6.37 19.31
CA LEU A 336 14.29 5.43 18.94
C LEU A 336 13.95 4.68 17.64
N MET A 337 12.70 4.21 17.48
CA MET A 337 12.25 3.57 16.25
C MET A 337 12.41 4.50 15.04
N LEU A 338 11.99 5.77 15.18
CA LEU A 338 12.12 6.77 14.12
C LEU A 338 13.60 7.05 13.77
N LEU A 339 14.46 7.21 14.77
CA LEU A 339 15.90 7.43 14.56
C LEU A 339 16.55 6.24 13.86
N LEU A 340 16.27 5.02 14.29
CA LEU A 340 16.81 3.81 13.66
C LEU A 340 16.30 3.66 12.22
N GLN A 341 15.03 4.01 11.95
CA GLN A 341 14.48 4.01 10.59
C GLN A 341 15.21 5.02 9.70
N ILE A 342 15.47 6.24 10.20
CA ILE A 342 16.24 7.27 9.49
C ILE A 342 17.67 6.80 9.21
N VAL A 343 18.33 6.20 10.21
CA VAL A 343 19.69 5.65 10.06
C VAL A 343 19.70 4.55 9.00
N GLY A 344 18.74 3.62 9.03
CA GLY A 344 18.62 2.53 8.06
C GLY A 344 18.40 3.04 6.64
N GLY A 345 17.42 3.93 6.43
CA GLY A 345 17.14 4.53 5.13
C GLY A 345 18.32 5.32 4.59
N THR A 346 19.00 6.10 5.44
CA THR A 346 20.18 6.90 5.05
C THR A 346 21.38 6.01 4.71
N ALA A 347 21.66 5.00 5.54
CA ALA A 347 22.77 4.07 5.31
C ALA A 347 22.61 3.32 3.98
N LEU A 348 21.39 2.86 3.69
CA LEU A 348 21.05 2.21 2.42
C LEU A 348 21.29 3.12 1.23
N VAL A 349 20.78 4.36 1.29
CA VAL A 349 20.95 5.36 0.22
C VAL A 349 22.43 5.69 0.01
N LEU A 350 23.22 5.83 1.07
CA LEU A 350 24.64 6.10 0.95
C LEU A 350 25.41 4.93 0.35
N ASP A 351 25.07 3.69 0.71
CA ASP A 351 25.70 2.51 0.13
C ASP A 351 25.34 2.32 -1.35
N ASP A 352 24.09 2.61 -1.72
CA ASP A 352 23.59 2.63 -3.11
C ASP A 352 24.36 3.67 -3.96
N VAL A 353 24.47 4.93 -3.49
CA VAL A 353 25.22 5.98 -4.21
C VAL A 353 26.70 5.65 -4.34
N ARG A 354 27.29 5.00 -3.34
CA ARG A 354 28.72 4.68 -3.30
C ARG A 354 29.08 3.37 -4.00
N GLY A 355 28.11 2.68 -4.60
CA GLY A 355 28.35 1.39 -5.25
C GLY A 355 28.88 0.31 -4.30
N ARG A 356 28.54 0.40 -3.00
CA ARG A 356 28.94 -0.59 -1.97
C ARG A 356 27.98 -1.79 -1.91
N PHE A 357 27.14 -1.90 -2.93
CA PHE A 357 25.98 -2.76 -3.02
C PHE A 357 26.09 -3.70 -4.21
N ASN A 358 25.87 -5.00 -4.02
CA ASN A 358 25.73 -5.93 -5.13
C ASN A 358 24.25 -6.03 -5.50
N SER A 359 23.86 -5.38 -6.61
CA SER A 359 22.46 -5.25 -7.06
C SER A 359 21.81 -6.59 -7.46
N LYS A 360 22.58 -7.68 -7.55
CA LYS A 360 22.11 -8.97 -8.08
C LYS A 360 21.03 -9.67 -7.25
N GLY A 361 20.89 -9.37 -5.96
CA GLY A 361 19.98 -10.16 -5.11
C GLY A 361 18.72 -9.45 -4.60
N LEU A 362 18.49 -8.18 -4.96
CA LEU A 362 17.23 -7.49 -4.66
C LEU A 362 16.23 -7.45 -5.83
N ASP A 363 16.46 -8.29 -6.85
CA ASP A 363 15.73 -8.24 -8.12
C ASP A 363 15.63 -6.81 -8.69
N PHE A 364 16.64 -5.98 -8.43
CA PHE A 364 16.79 -4.71 -9.12
C PHE A 364 17.25 -5.03 -10.53
N TYR A 365 16.30 -5.18 -11.44
CA TYR A 365 16.49 -5.31 -12.89
C TYR A 365 17.26 -4.13 -13.54
N PHE A 366 17.84 -3.22 -12.74
CA PHE A 366 18.44 -1.99 -13.20
C PHE A 366 19.87 -1.87 -12.68
N SER A 367 20.78 -1.62 -13.62
CA SER A 367 22.17 -1.28 -13.37
C SER A 367 22.24 -0.11 -12.36
N ASP A 368 23.04 -0.25 -11.31
CA ASP A 368 23.20 0.80 -10.31
C ASP A 368 23.58 2.12 -10.99
N PHE A 369 23.15 3.25 -10.43
CA PHE A 369 23.43 4.55 -11.02
C PHE A 369 24.93 4.78 -11.26
N HIS A 370 25.77 4.23 -10.38
CA HIS A 370 27.21 4.28 -10.47
C HIS A 370 27.78 3.49 -11.66
N SER A 371 27.29 2.29 -11.99
CA SER A 371 27.70 1.55 -13.19
C SER A 371 27.25 2.25 -14.46
N ILE A 372 26.07 2.89 -14.46
CA ILE A 372 25.62 3.70 -15.60
C ILE A 372 26.55 4.90 -15.78
N GLN A 373 26.86 5.63 -14.70
CA GLN A 373 27.80 6.76 -14.74
C GLN A 373 29.20 6.34 -15.17
N ASN A 374 29.69 5.21 -14.67
CA ASN A 374 30.99 4.66 -15.04
C ASN A 374 30.99 4.16 -16.49
N ALA A 375 29.91 3.54 -16.96
CA ALA A 375 29.78 3.14 -18.35
C ALA A 375 29.80 4.37 -19.26
N PHE A 376 29.12 5.47 -18.88
CA PHE A 376 29.15 6.72 -19.63
C PHE A 376 30.51 7.41 -19.60
N SER A 377 31.19 7.43 -18.45
CA SER A 377 32.52 8.04 -18.33
C SER A 377 33.58 7.23 -19.09
N GLU A 378 33.47 5.90 -19.08
CA GLU A 378 34.30 4.99 -19.87
C GLU A 378 34.02 5.13 -21.37
N LEU A 379 32.74 5.26 -21.77
CA LEU A 379 32.34 5.58 -23.15
C LEU A 379 32.92 6.92 -23.61
N ASP A 380 32.88 7.95 -22.76
CA ASP A 380 33.46 9.26 -23.06
C ASP A 380 35.00 9.19 -23.17
N ARG A 381 35.63 8.35 -22.34
CA ARG A 381 37.08 8.12 -22.39
C ARG A 381 37.50 7.39 -23.66
N LEU A 382 36.76 6.35 -24.05
CA LEU A 382 36.97 5.59 -25.28
C LEU A 382 36.67 6.43 -26.53
N ALA A 383 35.63 7.25 -26.51
CA ALA A 383 35.29 8.16 -27.60
C ALA A 383 36.40 9.21 -27.83
N LYS A 384 37.00 9.74 -26.75
CA LYS A 384 38.15 10.65 -26.82
C LYS A 384 39.41 9.95 -27.36
N GLN A 385 39.70 8.72 -26.91
CA GLN A 385 40.86 7.95 -27.39
C GLN A 385 40.77 7.57 -28.87
N ARG A 386 39.55 7.36 -29.39
CA ARG A 386 39.34 6.98 -30.80
C ARG A 386 39.07 8.16 -31.74
N HIS A 387 39.16 9.41 -31.27
CA HIS A 387 38.81 10.63 -32.02
C HIS A 387 37.41 10.59 -32.67
N ILE A 388 36.46 9.87 -32.08
CA ILE A 388 35.10 9.75 -32.62
C ILE A 388 34.27 10.89 -32.04
N SER A 389 33.82 11.81 -32.90
CA SER A 389 32.88 12.86 -32.53
C SER A 389 31.56 12.24 -32.04
N ARG A 390 31.05 12.74 -30.91
CA ARG A 390 29.85 12.27 -30.17
C ARG A 390 28.77 11.69 -31.10
N ARG A 391 28.70 10.36 -31.22
CA ARG A 391 27.48 9.70 -31.71
C ARG A 391 26.59 9.40 -30.50
N ARG A 392 25.42 10.04 -30.44
CA ARG A 392 24.35 9.59 -29.55
C ARG A 392 24.06 8.12 -29.87
N PRO A 393 23.91 7.24 -28.86
CA PRO A 393 23.53 5.87 -29.14
C PRO A 393 22.12 5.88 -29.74
N MET A 394 22.01 5.41 -30.99
CA MET A 394 20.75 4.94 -31.55
C MET A 394 20.35 3.67 -30.78
N PRO A 395 19.07 3.46 -30.44
CA PRO A 395 18.65 2.24 -29.78
C PRO A 395 18.78 1.08 -30.77
N THR A 396 19.76 0.20 -30.56
CA THR A 396 19.87 -1.06 -31.31
C THR A 396 18.87 -2.06 -30.77
N SER A 397 18.01 -2.56 -31.65
CA SER A 397 17.06 -3.65 -31.44
C SER A 397 17.74 -4.91 -30.88
N PRO A 398 17.08 -5.71 -30.01
CA PRO A 398 17.64 -6.96 -29.55
C PRO A 398 17.49 -8.03 -30.63
N THR A 399 18.63 -8.51 -31.16
CA THR A 399 18.68 -9.74 -31.95
C THR A 399 18.78 -10.94 -31.01
N HIS A 400 17.86 -11.89 -31.21
CA HIS A 400 17.85 -13.21 -30.62
C HIS A 400 19.14 -13.99 -30.93
N SER A 401 19.67 -14.66 -29.91
CA SER A 401 20.36 -15.96 -30.02
C SER A 401 20.29 -16.68 -28.68
#